data_AF-A0A4Q1JNJ0-F1
#
_entry.id   AF-A0A4Q1JNJ0-F1
#
_cell.length_a   1.000
_cell.length_b   1.000
_cell.length_c   1.000
_cell.angle_alpha   90.00
_cell.angle_beta   90.00
_cell.angle_gamma   90.00
#
_symmetry.space_group_name_H-M   'P 1'
#
loop_
_entity.id
_entity.type
_entity.pdbx_description
1 polymer ?
#
loop_
_entity_poly.entity_id
_entity_poly.type
_entity_poly.pdbx_seq_one_letter_code
_entity_poly.pdbx_strand_id
1 'polypeptide(L)'
;MKNIKYLFISLLAVFFIACEDDFETPNVTVPVQGTAPVLEEVTEAIDLILEKKNEKDTVVNLSWSAATYADPIGVRYYIQVDTVGNEFKNALEFERVSTTTTSITVGALNTLISTKYAPAKLVELEVRIRAFANEDLDNLYTASFTMKVTPYLDVAIPSELYIFGNATSATEISAALKAFGSDDIFTKYLKLTKDSLFKFSDKQASDGFDYNFGKFATVSENIEAAGDDAGNFKFTGETGWYAVTADFMSSSLTITPYMVESTTYGYDYDNLYIVGGYNSTDPFWDAANAVAMTKKSEGVFTIEKELQDGAEFKFIGQQSWGDLDWGNIAEKGQSGILAPKGKNDNITFDGADAVYNITVNLNAGTYTIEAKPVYPTELYMTGNGVGPDDENWDWKNKLQFVPVHSHPELFWKIVWMKGSGNFKCAPQPAWSNDFGREGDAVNGVYTKGGTDIPVPSTEGYYMVVVDLENNTIEIAEPKVYGMGNVFGGWDGGDPADLFTVDNANKVIKFDGVPNDGELRMYVDAPTLNCDWWQAEFIVLDGMIEFRGTGGDQTRVNVTAGDNISLNFLTGAGSITTP
;
A
#
# COMPACT_ATOMS: atom_id res chain seq x y z
N MET A 1 -57.60 19.40 103.10
CA MET A 1 -56.27 18.77 103.20
C MET A 1 -55.43 19.20 102.00
N LYS A 2 -54.56 20.21 102.15
CA LYS A 2 -53.96 20.97 101.03
C LYS A 2 -52.43 20.84 100.88
N ASN A 3 -51.78 19.88 101.57
CA ASN A 3 -50.31 19.76 101.59
C ASN A 3 -49.77 18.41 101.06
N ILE A 4 -50.50 17.70 100.20
CA ILE A 4 -50.04 16.40 99.63
C ILE A 4 -49.21 16.54 98.35
N LYS A 5 -49.13 17.75 97.79
CA LYS A 5 -48.48 18.02 96.50
C LYS A 5 -46.94 18.11 96.59
N TYR A 6 -46.42 18.42 97.77
CA TYR A 6 -44.98 18.51 98.03
C TYR A 6 -44.34 17.17 98.41
N LEU A 7 -45.15 16.12 98.66
CA LEU A 7 -44.65 14.77 98.97
C LEU A 7 -44.36 13.93 97.71
N PHE A 8 -44.96 14.29 96.56
CA PHE A 8 -44.76 13.58 95.29
C PHE A 8 -43.57 14.12 94.48
N ILE A 9 -43.10 15.34 94.77
CA ILE A 9 -41.93 15.93 94.10
C ILE A 9 -40.62 15.50 94.78
N SER A 10 -40.64 15.16 96.09
CA SER A 10 -39.46 14.61 96.77
C SER A 10 -39.25 13.11 96.55
N LEU A 11 -40.28 12.36 96.13
CA LEU A 11 -40.17 10.92 95.84
C LEU A 11 -39.78 10.62 94.37
N LEU A 12 -39.84 11.61 93.47
CA LEU A 12 -39.43 11.46 92.06
C LEU A 12 -37.98 11.92 91.81
N ALA A 13 -37.34 12.56 92.79
CA ALA A 13 -35.93 13.00 92.70
C ALA A 13 -34.91 11.93 93.15
N VAL A 14 -35.36 10.78 93.65
CA VAL A 14 -34.49 9.69 94.16
C VAL A 14 -34.31 8.54 93.15
N PHE A 15 -34.90 8.64 91.95
CA PHE A 15 -34.69 7.65 90.86
C PHE A 15 -33.62 8.05 89.83
N PHE A 16 -32.88 9.14 90.04
CA PHE A 16 -31.83 9.60 89.12
C PHE A 16 -30.40 9.45 89.65
N ILE A 17 -30.18 8.73 90.76
CA ILE A 17 -28.84 8.48 91.31
C ILE A 17 -28.76 7.04 91.82
N ALA A 18 -28.51 6.09 90.91
CA ALA A 18 -27.90 4.77 91.21
C ALA A 18 -27.82 3.90 89.93
N CYS A 19 -26.87 4.23 89.05
CA CYS A 19 -26.04 3.35 88.23
C CYS A 19 -25.35 4.22 87.18
N GLU A 20 -24.47 5.12 87.62
CA GLU A 20 -23.20 5.23 86.91
C GLU A 20 -22.44 3.96 87.32
N ASP A 21 -22.69 2.85 86.63
CA ASP A 21 -21.60 1.92 86.45
C ASP A 21 -20.62 2.69 85.57
N ASP A 22 -19.59 3.24 86.21
CA ASP A 22 -18.29 3.41 85.59
C ASP A 22 -17.95 2.05 84.95
N PHE A 23 -18.39 1.85 83.70
CA PHE A 23 -17.51 1.23 82.75
C PHE A 23 -16.33 2.19 82.68
N GLU A 24 -15.35 1.98 83.56
CA GLU A 24 -13.97 2.21 83.18
C GLU A 24 -13.80 1.44 81.86
N THR A 25 -14.05 2.12 80.73
CA THR A 25 -13.34 1.77 79.52
C THR A 25 -11.89 1.83 79.96
N PRO A 26 -11.17 0.69 80.01
CA PRO A 26 -9.77 0.74 80.34
C PRO A 26 -9.18 1.81 79.42
N ASN A 27 -8.35 2.70 79.98
CA ASN A 27 -7.58 3.65 79.16
C ASN A 27 -7.11 2.89 77.93
N VAL A 28 -7.45 3.37 76.73
CA VAL A 28 -6.90 2.83 75.49
C VAL A 28 -5.40 3.02 75.61
N THR A 29 -4.72 2.01 76.14
CA THR A 29 -3.29 1.88 76.06
C THR A 29 -3.01 1.91 74.57
N VAL A 30 -2.16 2.86 74.16
CA VAL A 30 -1.67 3.07 72.79
C VAL A 30 -1.84 1.78 71.98
N PRO A 31 -2.61 1.77 70.86
CA PRO A 31 -2.85 0.55 70.12
C PRO A 31 -1.52 -0.16 69.91
N VAL A 32 -1.43 -1.42 70.33
CA VAL A 32 -0.22 -2.22 70.14
C VAL A 32 -0.02 -2.29 68.64
N GLN A 33 0.93 -1.50 68.15
CA GLN A 33 1.25 -1.41 66.74
C GLN A 33 1.66 -2.82 66.30
N GLY A 34 0.93 -3.35 65.33
CA GLY A 34 1.06 -4.72 64.88
C GLY A 34 2.47 -5.12 64.44
N THR A 35 2.73 -6.41 64.20
CA THR A 35 4.01 -6.83 63.60
C THR A 35 3.96 -6.57 62.10
N ALA A 36 4.87 -5.74 61.61
CA ALA A 36 4.99 -5.45 60.19
C ALA A 36 5.33 -6.71 59.37
N PRO A 37 4.85 -6.79 58.12
CA PRO A 37 5.27 -7.85 57.21
C PRO A 37 6.77 -7.72 56.92
N VAL A 38 7.44 -8.84 56.68
CA VAL A 38 8.87 -8.91 56.33
C VAL A 38 8.98 -9.46 54.92
N LEU A 39 9.51 -8.65 54.01
CA LEU A 39 9.80 -9.06 52.63
C LEU A 39 10.96 -10.06 52.63
N GLU A 40 10.78 -11.18 51.93
CA GLU A 40 11.89 -12.10 51.64
C GLU A 40 12.93 -11.38 50.76
N GLU A 41 14.21 -11.62 51.04
CA GLU A 41 15.30 -10.89 50.39
C GLU A 41 15.26 -11.06 48.86
N VAL A 42 15.24 -9.94 48.14
CA VAL A 42 15.40 -9.90 46.69
C VAL A 42 16.91 -9.88 46.41
N THR A 43 17.48 -11.04 46.11
CA THR A 43 18.94 -11.22 45.98
C THR A 43 19.49 -10.75 44.62
N GLU A 44 18.63 -10.63 43.61
CA GLU A 44 19.02 -10.22 42.26
C GLU A 44 18.83 -8.72 42.09
N ALA A 45 19.88 -8.04 41.63
CA ALA A 45 19.78 -6.63 41.26
C ALA A 45 18.89 -6.51 40.00
N ILE A 46 17.86 -5.67 40.09
CA ILE A 46 16.94 -5.41 38.98
C ILE A 46 17.44 -4.16 38.25
N ASP A 47 18.03 -4.37 37.07
CA ASP A 47 18.44 -3.31 36.13
C ASP A 47 17.96 -3.70 34.73
N LEU A 48 16.83 -3.13 34.31
CA LEU A 48 16.06 -3.60 33.16
C LEU A 48 15.63 -2.46 32.23
N ILE A 49 15.71 -2.70 30.94
CA ILE A 49 14.96 -1.95 29.93
C ILE A 49 13.68 -2.75 29.68
N LEU A 50 12.52 -2.15 29.96
CA LEU A 50 11.24 -2.80 29.72
C LEU A 50 10.96 -2.79 28.21
N GLU A 51 10.47 -3.91 27.69
CA GLU A 51 10.16 -4.05 26.27
C GLU A 51 8.71 -4.51 26.10
N LYS A 52 7.99 -3.93 25.12
CA LYS A 52 6.59 -4.27 24.86
C LYS A 52 6.40 -5.75 24.52
N LYS A 53 7.29 -6.34 23.72
CA LYS A 53 7.21 -7.77 23.34
C LYS A 53 7.30 -8.72 24.54
N ASN A 54 7.95 -8.29 25.63
CA ASN A 54 8.15 -9.08 26.85
C ASN A 54 7.13 -8.73 27.93
N GLU A 55 6.00 -8.06 27.61
CA GLU A 55 5.05 -7.55 28.61
C GLU A 55 4.50 -8.62 29.59
N LYS A 56 4.55 -9.89 29.20
CA LYS A 56 4.10 -11.04 29.99
C LYS A 56 5.19 -11.64 30.89
N ASP A 57 6.45 -11.26 30.67
CA ASP A 57 7.57 -11.78 31.43
C ASP A 57 7.55 -11.22 32.84
N THR A 58 7.99 -12.05 33.79
CA THR A 58 8.07 -11.68 35.20
C THR A 58 9.38 -10.94 35.48
N VAL A 59 9.28 -9.75 36.05
CA VAL A 59 10.42 -8.95 36.54
C VAL A 59 10.90 -9.48 37.87
N VAL A 60 9.98 -9.68 38.82
CA VAL A 60 10.31 -10.15 40.17
C VAL A 60 9.13 -10.89 40.79
N ASN A 61 9.43 -11.99 41.49
CA ASN A 61 8.51 -12.67 42.38
C ASN A 61 8.73 -12.15 43.80
N LEU A 62 7.65 -11.74 44.47
CA LEU A 62 7.68 -11.17 45.81
C LEU A 62 6.96 -12.13 46.77
N SER A 63 7.59 -12.40 47.92
CA SER A 63 7.03 -13.15 49.04
C SER A 63 7.31 -12.38 50.33
N TRP A 64 6.35 -12.35 51.26
CA TRP A 64 6.52 -11.69 52.55
C TRP A 64 5.80 -12.43 53.68
N SER A 65 6.18 -12.16 54.93
CA SER A 65 5.44 -12.65 56.09
C SER A 65 4.12 -11.89 56.28
N ALA A 66 3.10 -12.55 56.83
CA ALA A 66 1.82 -11.88 57.12
C ALA A 66 1.99 -10.82 58.21
N ALA A 67 1.38 -9.65 58.01
CA ALA A 67 1.27 -8.63 59.04
C ALA A 67 0.29 -9.11 60.13
N THR A 68 0.61 -8.82 61.39
CA THR A 68 -0.30 -9.10 62.52
C THR A 68 -0.74 -7.81 63.15
N TYR A 69 -2.02 -7.66 63.47
CA TYR A 69 -2.54 -6.55 64.26
C TYR A 69 -3.00 -7.08 65.63
N ALA A 70 -3.17 -6.19 66.61
CA ALA A 70 -3.60 -6.56 67.95
C ALA A 70 -4.94 -7.34 67.94
N ASP A 71 -5.85 -6.95 67.06
CA ASP A 71 -7.11 -7.62 66.82
C ASP A 71 -7.06 -8.52 65.57
N PRO A 72 -7.76 -9.67 65.56
CA PRO A 72 -7.85 -10.54 64.40
C PRO A 72 -8.71 -9.90 63.31
N ILE A 73 -8.07 -9.08 62.47
CA ILE A 73 -8.67 -8.37 61.34
C ILE A 73 -8.07 -8.83 60.01
N GLY A 74 -8.86 -8.78 58.95
CA GLY A 74 -8.38 -9.11 57.60
C GLY A 74 -7.38 -8.05 57.10
N VAL A 75 -6.20 -8.51 56.69
CA VAL A 75 -5.14 -7.66 56.13
C VAL A 75 -5.11 -7.77 54.61
N ARG A 76 -4.93 -6.64 53.93
CA ARG A 76 -4.72 -6.53 52.49
C ARG A 76 -3.36 -5.90 52.23
N TYR A 77 -2.76 -6.24 51.10
CA TYR A 77 -1.45 -5.74 50.73
C TYR A 77 -1.50 -4.93 49.44
N TYR A 78 -0.68 -3.89 49.40
CA TYR A 78 -0.44 -3.03 48.25
C TYR A 78 1.06 -2.97 48.00
N ILE A 79 1.47 -3.19 46.76
CA ILE A 79 2.85 -3.02 46.35
C ILE A 79 3.00 -1.55 45.96
N GLN A 80 3.84 -0.84 46.70
CA GLN A 80 4.13 0.57 46.51
C GLN A 80 5.44 0.74 45.77
N VAL A 81 5.46 1.60 44.76
CA VAL A 81 6.63 1.97 43.97
C VAL A 81 6.80 3.49 44.04
N ASP A 82 7.99 3.99 44.35
CA ASP A 82 8.29 5.41 44.29
C ASP A 82 9.72 5.66 43.80
N THR A 83 10.06 6.91 43.51
CA THR A 83 11.44 7.30 43.21
C THR A 83 12.30 7.12 44.47
N VAL A 84 13.50 6.56 44.32
CA VAL A 84 14.47 6.41 45.42
C VAL A 84 14.66 7.74 46.16
N GLY A 85 14.47 7.71 47.49
CA GLY A 85 14.68 8.86 48.36
C GLY A 85 13.49 9.82 48.44
N ASN A 86 12.38 9.52 47.77
CA ASN A 86 11.14 10.29 47.91
C ASN A 86 10.32 9.87 49.15
N GLU A 87 10.79 8.85 49.89
CA GLU A 87 10.20 8.37 51.15
C GLU A 87 8.73 7.94 50.98
N PHE A 88 8.37 7.46 49.80
CA PHE A 88 7.00 7.03 49.44
C PHE A 88 5.93 8.11 49.65
N LYS A 89 6.28 9.40 49.61
CA LYS A 89 5.33 10.51 49.78
C LYS A 89 4.26 10.53 48.70
N ASN A 90 4.61 10.09 47.49
CA ASN A 90 3.75 10.05 46.30
C ASN A 90 3.93 8.71 45.57
N ALA A 91 3.80 7.61 46.31
CA ALA A 91 3.96 6.27 45.80
C ALA A 91 2.85 5.90 44.80
N LEU A 92 3.25 5.20 43.74
CA LEU A 92 2.36 4.49 42.84
C LEU A 92 2.01 3.14 43.47
N GLU A 93 0.78 2.66 43.27
CA GLU A 93 0.29 1.42 43.86
C GLU A 93 -0.26 0.46 42.80
N PHE A 94 0.17 -0.81 42.88
CA PHE A 94 -0.52 -1.89 42.18
C PHE A 94 -1.89 -2.18 42.83
N GLU A 95 -2.70 -2.96 42.12
CA GLU A 95 -3.95 -3.46 42.67
C GLU A 95 -3.75 -4.25 43.96
N ARG A 96 -4.76 -4.17 44.84
CA ARG A 96 -4.84 -4.88 46.11
C ARG A 96 -4.68 -6.40 45.91
N VAL A 97 -3.85 -7.03 46.75
CA VAL A 97 -3.78 -8.49 46.90
C VAL A 97 -4.14 -8.94 48.33
N SER A 98 -4.69 -10.14 48.45
CA SER A 98 -5.04 -10.77 49.75
C SER A 98 -4.10 -11.92 50.14
N THR A 99 -3.17 -12.28 49.26
CA THR A 99 -2.11 -13.26 49.50
C THR A 99 -0.83 -12.58 49.96
N THR A 100 0.11 -13.37 50.47
CA THR A 100 1.45 -12.89 50.87
C THR A 100 2.53 -13.16 49.81
N THR A 101 2.10 -13.41 48.58
CA THR A 101 2.95 -13.62 47.42
C THR A 101 2.32 -12.97 46.19
N THR A 102 3.14 -12.39 45.32
CA THR A 102 2.73 -11.89 44.01
C THR A 102 3.92 -11.84 43.05
N SER A 103 3.67 -11.56 41.78
CA SER A 103 4.70 -11.30 40.77
C SER A 103 4.45 -9.95 40.11
N ILE A 104 5.52 -9.21 39.82
CA ILE A 104 5.45 -8.01 38.96
C ILE A 104 5.87 -8.45 37.56
N THR A 105 5.02 -8.20 36.55
CA THR A 105 5.38 -8.41 35.14
C THR A 105 5.90 -7.13 34.50
N VAL A 106 6.59 -7.26 33.37
CA VAL A 106 7.09 -6.13 32.56
C VAL A 106 5.96 -5.17 32.19
N GLY A 107 4.85 -5.70 31.68
CA GLY A 107 3.70 -4.89 31.28
C GLY A 107 3.04 -4.17 32.45
N ALA A 108 2.81 -4.88 33.56
CA ALA A 108 2.19 -4.29 34.74
C ALA A 108 3.07 -3.19 35.35
N LEU A 109 4.38 -3.40 35.40
CA LEU A 109 5.32 -2.38 35.85
C LEU A 109 5.31 -1.17 34.92
N ASN A 110 5.38 -1.38 33.60
CA ASN A 110 5.37 -0.29 32.62
C ASN A 110 4.10 0.56 32.72
N THR A 111 2.92 -0.07 32.76
CA THR A 111 1.63 0.61 32.90
C THR A 111 1.55 1.45 34.17
N LEU A 112 2.09 0.94 35.29
CA LEU A 112 2.09 1.68 36.54
C LEU A 112 2.98 2.93 36.44
N ILE A 113 4.22 2.75 36.00
CA ILE A 113 5.26 3.80 36.05
C ILE A 113 5.11 4.83 34.93
N SER A 114 4.49 4.49 33.80
CA SER A 114 4.28 5.41 32.66
C SER A 114 3.36 6.59 32.99
N THR A 115 2.63 6.54 34.11
CA THR A 115 1.81 7.66 34.61
C THR A 115 2.64 8.82 35.17
N LYS A 116 3.89 8.55 35.56
CA LYS A 116 4.77 9.50 36.27
C LYS A 116 6.11 9.70 35.58
N TYR A 117 6.61 8.69 34.87
CA TYR A 117 7.94 8.69 34.27
C TYR A 117 7.86 8.60 32.75
N ALA A 118 8.68 9.40 32.07
CA ALA A 118 8.75 9.40 30.63
C ALA A 118 9.36 8.10 30.09
N PRO A 119 8.87 7.56 28.95
CA PRO A 119 9.47 6.40 28.30
C PRO A 119 10.91 6.68 27.86
N ALA A 120 11.69 5.63 27.67
CA ALA A 120 13.10 5.66 27.26
C ALA A 120 14.04 6.47 28.18
N LYS A 121 13.62 6.71 29.43
CA LYS A 121 14.45 7.35 30.48
C LYS A 121 14.63 6.40 31.66
N LEU A 122 15.88 6.12 32.00
CA LEU A 122 16.22 5.36 33.19
C LEU A 122 15.70 6.07 34.44
N VAL A 123 14.99 5.33 35.28
CA VAL A 123 14.53 5.78 36.59
C VAL A 123 14.99 4.80 37.66
N GLU A 124 15.42 5.34 38.80
CA GLU A 124 15.74 4.56 39.99
C GLU A 124 14.53 4.57 40.93
N LEU A 125 13.96 3.39 41.16
CA LEU A 125 12.74 3.19 41.93
C LEU A 125 13.04 2.41 43.22
N GLU A 126 12.28 2.70 44.27
CA GLU A 126 12.20 1.90 45.49
C GLU A 126 10.82 1.27 45.62
N VAL A 127 10.78 0.03 46.07
CA VAL A 127 9.56 -0.78 46.19
C VAL A 127 9.40 -1.30 47.60
N ARG A 128 8.20 -1.20 48.16
CA ARG A 128 7.83 -1.79 49.47
C ARG A 128 6.42 -2.36 49.43
N ILE A 129 6.10 -3.22 50.38
CA ILE A 129 4.73 -3.72 50.59
C ILE A 129 4.09 -2.95 51.75
N ARG A 130 2.91 -2.38 51.51
CA ARG A 130 2.04 -1.76 52.51
C ARG A 130 0.95 -2.75 52.91
N ALA A 131 0.92 -3.12 54.18
CA ALA A 131 -0.17 -3.84 54.82
C ALA A 131 -1.22 -2.85 55.34
N PHE A 132 -2.48 -3.10 54.99
CA PHE A 132 -3.63 -2.29 55.37
C PHE A 132 -4.73 -3.20 55.93
N ALA A 133 -5.20 -2.87 57.13
CA ALA A 133 -6.33 -3.55 57.76
C ALA A 133 -7.63 -2.75 57.58
N ASN A 134 -7.70 -1.56 58.19
CA ASN A 134 -8.81 -0.62 58.10
C ASN A 134 -8.29 0.83 58.24
N GLU A 135 -9.19 1.81 58.18
CA GLU A 135 -8.86 3.24 58.23
C GLU A 135 -8.45 3.76 59.62
N ASP A 136 -8.80 3.04 60.69
CA ASP A 136 -8.50 3.41 62.07
C ASP A 136 -7.13 2.91 62.55
N LEU A 137 -6.48 2.04 61.78
CA LEU A 137 -5.21 1.42 62.10
C LEU A 137 -4.10 1.94 61.18
N ASP A 138 -2.92 2.14 61.76
CA ASP A 138 -1.73 2.49 61.01
C ASP A 138 -1.39 1.40 59.97
N ASN A 139 -0.96 1.86 58.80
CA ASN A 139 -0.35 0.99 57.81
C ASN A 139 0.98 0.45 58.33
N LEU A 140 1.25 -0.83 58.06
CA LEU A 140 2.54 -1.46 58.34
C LEU A 140 3.29 -1.72 57.04
N TYR A 141 4.62 -1.65 57.06
CA TYR A 141 5.43 -1.68 55.84
C TYR A 141 6.59 -2.67 55.95
N THR A 142 6.93 -3.30 54.84
CA THR A 142 8.21 -4.02 54.72
C THR A 142 9.38 -3.04 54.60
N ALA A 143 10.61 -3.53 54.73
CA ALA A 143 11.77 -2.85 54.17
C ALA A 143 11.60 -2.67 52.65
N SER A 144 12.20 -1.62 52.09
CA SER A 144 12.22 -1.40 50.65
C SER A 144 13.45 -2.03 49.98
N PHE A 145 13.32 -2.35 48.70
CA PHE A 145 14.44 -2.68 47.81
C PHE A 145 14.40 -1.74 46.60
N THR A 146 15.52 -1.65 45.88
CA THR A 146 15.64 -0.74 44.73
C THR A 146 15.66 -1.50 43.40
N MET A 147 15.25 -0.80 42.34
CA MET A 147 15.35 -1.26 40.96
C MET A 147 15.72 -0.09 40.04
N LYS A 148 16.42 -0.39 38.95
CA LYS A 148 16.70 0.53 37.84
C LYS A 148 15.89 0.08 36.64
N VAL A 149 15.03 0.96 36.13
CA VAL A 149 14.06 0.59 35.11
C VAL A 149 13.99 1.67 34.04
N THR A 150 13.97 1.28 32.76
CA THR A 150 13.66 2.17 31.65
C THR A 150 12.31 1.77 31.05
N PRO A 151 11.23 2.56 31.21
CA PRO A 151 9.92 2.23 30.64
C PRO A 151 9.90 2.39 29.12
N TYR A 152 9.00 1.66 28.45
CA TYR A 152 8.72 1.81 27.02
C TYR A 152 7.42 2.60 26.79
N LEU A 153 7.26 3.14 25.58
CA LEU A 153 6.02 3.79 25.16
C LEU A 153 5.02 2.73 24.67
N ASP A 154 3.85 2.64 25.30
CA ASP A 154 2.87 1.58 25.01
C ASP A 154 2.17 1.80 23.65
N VAL A 155 2.79 1.25 22.60
CA VAL A 155 2.36 1.30 21.21
C VAL A 155 2.30 -0.13 20.67
N ALA A 156 1.25 -0.43 19.91
CA ALA A 156 1.10 -1.74 19.28
C ALA A 156 2.20 -1.98 18.24
N ILE A 157 2.89 -3.11 18.33
CA ILE A 157 3.92 -3.50 17.36
C ILE A 157 3.23 -4.00 16.08
N PRO A 158 3.48 -3.39 14.92
CA PRO A 158 2.87 -3.82 13.67
C PRO A 158 3.52 -5.10 13.13
N SER A 159 2.79 -5.91 12.36
CA SER A 159 3.39 -6.99 11.56
C SER A 159 4.03 -6.47 10.27
N GLU A 160 3.54 -5.35 9.75
CA GLU A 160 4.05 -4.67 8.55
C GLU A 160 3.98 -3.16 8.78
N LEU A 161 4.94 -2.40 8.25
CA LEU A 161 4.96 -0.95 8.41
C LEU A 161 5.11 -0.27 7.05
N TYR A 162 4.29 0.75 6.81
CA TYR A 162 4.25 1.49 5.57
C TYR A 162 4.45 2.98 5.81
N ILE A 163 5.37 3.62 5.09
CA ILE A 163 5.61 5.08 5.17
C ILE A 163 4.91 5.80 4.00
N PHE A 164 4.29 6.95 4.27
CA PHE A 164 3.67 7.79 3.26
C PHE A 164 3.54 9.24 3.70
N GLY A 165 3.19 10.11 2.76
CA GLY A 165 3.02 11.56 2.92
C GLY A 165 3.88 12.34 1.96
N ASN A 166 3.70 13.66 1.94
CA ASN A 166 4.35 14.59 1.00
C ASN A 166 5.88 14.63 1.11
N ALA A 167 6.46 14.15 2.23
CA ALA A 167 7.91 13.98 2.33
C ALA A 167 8.42 12.82 1.46
N THR A 168 7.56 11.87 1.08
CA THR A 168 7.91 10.69 0.29
C THR A 168 7.35 10.80 -1.14
N SER A 169 7.69 9.85 -2.00
CA SER A 169 7.06 9.74 -3.34
C SER A 169 5.64 9.17 -3.32
N ALA A 170 5.18 8.63 -2.19
CA ALA A 170 3.83 8.11 -2.00
C ALA A 170 3.04 9.01 -1.06
N THR A 171 2.19 9.89 -1.61
CA THR A 171 1.44 10.87 -0.80
C THR A 171 0.23 10.25 -0.10
N GLU A 172 -0.38 9.23 -0.71
CA GLU A 172 -1.62 8.59 -0.25
C GLU A 172 -1.37 7.22 0.38
N ILE A 173 -2.24 6.84 1.32
CA ILE A 173 -2.15 5.56 2.05
C ILE A 173 -2.22 4.34 1.11
N SER A 174 -2.99 4.41 0.02
CA SER A 174 -3.11 3.32 -0.96
C SER A 174 -1.83 3.04 -1.74
N ALA A 175 -0.89 3.98 -1.75
CA ALA A 175 0.41 3.85 -2.38
C ALA A 175 1.56 3.79 -1.35
N ALA A 176 1.25 3.70 -0.05
CA ALA A 176 2.25 3.78 1.01
C ALA A 176 3.35 2.74 0.85
N LEU A 177 4.59 3.13 1.16
CA LEU A 177 5.78 2.35 0.84
C LEU A 177 6.11 1.39 1.98
N LYS A 178 6.09 0.08 1.70
CA LYS A 178 6.44 -0.95 2.68
C LYS A 178 7.91 -0.84 3.12
N ALA A 179 8.13 -0.89 4.43
CA ALA A 179 9.43 -1.04 5.07
C ALA A 179 9.76 -2.52 5.27
N PHE A 180 11.05 -2.86 5.28
CA PHE A 180 11.52 -4.19 5.62
C PHE A 180 11.52 -4.37 7.13
N GLY A 181 10.82 -5.39 7.65
CA GLY A 181 10.72 -5.68 9.07
C GLY A 181 11.55 -6.90 9.49
N SER A 182 12.35 -6.77 10.54
CA SER A 182 13.02 -7.88 11.24
C SER A 182 13.13 -7.54 12.73
N ASP A 183 12.77 -8.50 13.60
CA ASP A 183 12.88 -8.36 15.06
C ASP A 183 12.21 -7.08 15.61
N ASP A 184 11.01 -6.76 15.11
CA ASP A 184 10.22 -5.56 15.46
C ASP A 184 10.90 -4.22 15.10
N ILE A 185 11.90 -4.27 14.22
CA ILE A 185 12.59 -3.11 13.64
C ILE A 185 12.25 -3.03 12.15
N PHE A 186 11.78 -1.87 11.71
CA PHE A 186 11.37 -1.64 10.33
C PHE A 186 12.26 -0.59 9.66
N THR A 187 12.92 -0.97 8.58
CA THR A 187 13.84 -0.10 7.83
C THR A 187 13.37 0.13 6.40
N LYS A 188 13.42 1.38 5.96
CA LYS A 188 13.22 1.78 4.56
C LYS A 188 14.31 2.74 4.12
N TYR A 189 14.86 2.51 2.94
CA TYR A 189 15.72 3.46 2.26
C TYR A 189 14.89 4.19 1.20
N LEU A 190 14.82 5.51 1.24
CA LEU A 190 14.03 6.30 0.29
C LEU A 190 14.47 7.76 0.24
N LYS A 191 13.99 8.49 -0.76
CA LYS A 191 14.08 9.95 -0.79
C LYS A 191 13.11 10.55 0.22
N LEU A 192 13.59 11.50 1.02
CA LEU A 192 12.75 12.40 1.82
C LEU A 192 12.89 13.84 1.32
N THR A 193 11.78 14.56 1.28
CA THR A 193 11.69 15.97 0.85
C THR A 193 11.60 16.88 2.07
N LYS A 194 12.52 17.85 2.15
CA LYS A 194 12.59 18.85 3.23
C LYS A 194 11.26 19.59 3.43
N ASP A 195 10.99 19.94 4.69
CA ASP A 195 9.83 20.72 5.15
C ASP A 195 8.47 20.09 4.82
N SER A 196 8.45 18.79 4.54
CA SER A 196 7.24 18.05 4.16
C SER A 196 6.83 17.06 5.24
N LEU A 197 5.56 16.65 5.20
CA LEU A 197 4.96 15.80 6.23
C LEU A 197 4.98 14.32 5.85
N PHE A 198 5.08 13.46 6.84
CA PHE A 198 4.91 12.01 6.68
C PHE A 198 4.37 11.36 7.95
N LYS A 199 3.92 10.11 7.84
CA LYS A 199 3.59 9.20 8.94
C LYS A 199 3.69 7.76 8.46
N PHE A 200 3.39 6.82 9.35
CA PHE A 200 3.31 5.40 8.99
C PHE A 200 1.94 4.79 9.31
N SER A 201 1.67 3.65 8.69
CA SER A 201 0.53 2.80 9.00
C SER A 201 0.91 1.32 8.97
N ASP A 202 0.11 0.47 9.61
CA ASP A 202 0.27 -0.99 9.59
C ASP A 202 -0.26 -1.66 8.32
N LYS A 203 -0.98 -0.92 7.46
CA LYS A 203 -1.51 -1.41 6.18
C LYS A 203 -1.75 -0.27 5.20
N GLN A 204 -1.84 -0.59 3.90
CA GLN A 204 -2.17 0.38 2.83
C GLN A 204 -3.69 0.65 2.75
N ALA A 205 -4.33 0.96 3.88
CA ALA A 205 -5.76 1.23 3.96
C ALA A 205 -6.09 2.29 5.03
N SER A 206 -7.19 3.02 4.84
CA SER A 206 -7.60 4.13 5.70
C SER A 206 -8.01 3.72 7.12
N ASP A 207 -8.28 2.45 7.35
CA ASP A 207 -8.65 1.87 8.64
C ASP A 207 -7.44 1.25 9.38
N GLY A 208 -6.23 1.61 8.95
CA GLY A 208 -4.97 1.24 9.60
C GLY A 208 -4.72 1.99 10.90
N PHE A 209 -3.86 1.42 11.73
CA PHE A 209 -3.31 2.11 12.89
C PHE A 209 -2.26 3.13 12.43
N ASP A 210 -2.49 4.41 12.73
CA ASP A 210 -1.55 5.48 12.41
C ASP A 210 -0.41 5.54 13.43
N TYR A 211 0.82 5.43 12.93
CA TYR A 211 2.04 5.70 13.69
C TYR A 211 2.54 7.09 13.32
N ASN A 212 2.18 8.06 14.16
CA ASN A 212 2.48 9.47 14.00
C ASN A 212 3.51 9.93 15.06
N PHE A 213 3.81 11.23 15.16
CA PHE A 213 4.93 11.74 15.97
C PHE A 213 4.89 11.26 17.42
N GLY A 214 3.70 11.22 18.03
CA GLY A 214 3.51 10.79 19.42
C GLY A 214 3.63 9.29 19.68
N LYS A 215 3.93 8.48 18.65
CA LYS A 215 4.10 7.01 18.76
C LYS A 215 5.55 6.57 18.92
N PHE A 216 6.48 7.52 19.05
CA PHE A 216 7.89 7.23 19.34
C PHE A 216 8.35 8.10 20.50
N ALA A 217 9.09 7.49 21.43
CA ALA A 217 9.66 8.18 22.60
C ALA A 217 10.94 8.94 22.26
N THR A 218 11.74 8.41 21.33
CA THR A 218 12.98 9.02 20.86
C THR A 218 12.93 9.20 19.36
N VAL A 219 13.23 10.41 18.88
CA VAL A 219 13.18 10.75 17.46
C VAL A 219 14.47 11.45 17.03
N SER A 220 14.86 11.33 15.76
CA SER A 220 16.02 12.05 15.21
C SER A 220 15.83 13.57 15.18
N GLU A 221 16.92 14.32 15.20
CA GLU A 221 16.90 15.80 15.22
C GLU A 221 16.36 16.43 13.92
N ASN A 222 16.36 15.66 12.82
CA ASN A 222 15.86 16.08 11.51
C ASN A 222 14.35 15.81 11.31
N ILE A 223 13.62 15.59 12.41
CA ILE A 223 12.15 15.53 12.43
C ILE A 223 11.57 16.28 13.62
N GLU A 224 10.42 16.90 13.42
CA GLU A 224 9.66 17.59 14.46
C GLU A 224 8.17 17.26 14.35
N ALA A 225 7.40 17.58 15.40
CA ALA A 225 5.95 17.45 15.35
C ALA A 225 5.38 18.51 14.38
N ALA A 226 4.50 18.11 13.48
CA ALA A 226 3.90 19.02 12.50
C ALA A 226 2.97 20.07 13.14
N GLY A 227 2.44 19.80 14.34
CA GLY A 227 1.47 20.65 15.01
C GLY A 227 0.09 20.65 14.35
N ASP A 228 -0.22 19.62 13.55
CA ASP A 228 -1.52 19.41 12.92
C ASP A 228 -2.39 18.45 13.76
N ASP A 229 -3.69 18.40 13.43
CA ASP A 229 -4.66 17.55 14.14
C ASP A 229 -4.34 16.05 14.00
N ALA A 230 -3.64 15.67 12.92
CA ALA A 230 -3.24 14.28 12.65
C ALA A 230 -1.97 13.86 13.41
N GLY A 231 -1.25 14.80 14.02
CA GLY A 231 0.00 14.55 14.75
C GLY A 231 1.15 14.07 13.86
N ASN A 232 1.19 14.47 12.59
CA ASN A 232 2.18 14.01 11.62
C ASN A 232 3.62 14.38 12.02
N PHE A 233 4.59 13.68 11.44
CA PHE A 233 5.98 14.12 11.44
C PHE A 233 6.15 15.20 10.38
N LYS A 234 6.97 16.21 10.67
CA LYS A 234 7.57 17.09 9.68
C LYS A 234 9.05 16.76 9.54
N PHE A 235 9.49 16.48 8.32
CA PHE A 235 10.89 16.25 8.02
C PHE A 235 11.63 17.59 7.82
N THR A 236 12.71 17.82 8.57
CA THR A 236 13.47 19.08 8.58
C THR A 236 14.88 18.95 8.00
N GLY A 237 15.33 17.71 7.72
CA GLY A 237 16.60 17.46 7.04
C GLY A 237 16.61 17.95 5.59
N GLU A 238 17.79 18.04 4.99
CA GLU A 238 17.92 18.36 3.56
C GLU A 238 17.26 17.28 2.68
N THR A 239 16.72 17.69 1.54
CA THR A 239 16.14 16.72 0.59
C THR A 239 17.21 15.76 0.10
N GLY A 240 16.99 14.46 0.22
CA GLY A 240 17.98 13.46 -0.12
C GLY A 240 17.56 12.04 0.23
N TRP A 241 18.49 11.10 0.14
CA TRP A 241 18.25 9.70 0.50
C TRP A 241 18.54 9.43 1.98
N TYR A 242 17.62 8.73 2.63
CA TYR A 242 17.67 8.44 4.05
C TYR A 242 17.41 6.97 4.34
N ALA A 243 18.07 6.47 5.38
CA ALA A 243 17.64 5.28 6.09
C ALA A 243 16.64 5.69 7.17
N VAL A 244 15.37 5.34 7.01
CA VAL A 244 14.31 5.52 7.99
C VAL A 244 14.13 4.21 8.74
N THR A 245 14.42 4.21 10.04
CA THR A 245 14.35 3.02 10.90
C THR A 245 13.43 3.28 12.09
N ALA A 246 12.28 2.61 12.10
CA ALA A 246 11.34 2.58 13.22
C ALA A 246 11.65 1.33 14.07
N ASP A 247 12.13 1.55 15.28
CA ASP A 247 12.48 0.52 16.24
C ASP A 247 11.43 0.52 17.37
N PHE A 248 10.53 -0.47 17.33
CA PHE A 248 9.50 -0.63 18.35
C PHE A 248 10.03 -1.25 19.65
N MET A 249 11.25 -1.79 19.65
CA MET A 249 11.93 -2.28 20.85
C MET A 249 12.33 -1.14 21.77
N SER A 250 12.97 -0.12 21.19
CA SER A 250 13.41 1.07 21.92
C SER A 250 12.42 2.24 21.86
N SER A 251 11.27 2.05 21.19
CA SER A 251 10.31 3.12 20.89
C SER A 251 10.98 4.31 20.19
N SER A 252 11.86 4.05 19.23
CA SER A 252 12.65 5.09 18.57
C SER A 252 12.43 5.16 17.05
N LEU A 253 12.51 6.36 16.50
CA LEU A 253 12.51 6.62 15.07
C LEU A 253 13.82 7.32 14.68
N THR A 254 14.64 6.62 13.92
CA THR A 254 15.93 7.13 13.43
C THR A 254 15.87 7.43 11.94
N ILE A 255 16.29 8.63 11.53
CA ILE A 255 16.35 9.05 10.13
C ILE A 255 17.76 9.55 9.83
N THR A 256 18.58 8.69 9.23
CA THR A 256 20.00 8.97 8.96
C THR A 256 20.23 9.23 7.48
N PRO A 257 20.85 10.35 7.08
CA PRO A 257 21.28 10.54 5.69
C PRO A 257 22.15 9.37 5.26
N TYR A 258 21.84 8.74 4.13
CA TYR A 258 22.66 7.65 3.64
C TYR A 258 23.77 8.19 2.73
N MET A 259 25.00 8.11 3.22
CA MET A 259 26.22 8.51 2.51
C MET A 259 27.18 7.33 2.52
N VAL A 260 27.83 7.03 1.40
CA VAL A 260 28.94 6.07 1.35
C VAL A 260 30.21 6.83 1.03
N GLU A 261 31.16 6.83 1.97
CA GLU A 261 32.39 7.64 1.94
C GLU A 261 32.12 9.12 1.62
N SER A 262 32.52 9.61 0.45
CA SER A 262 32.30 10.97 -0.02
C SER A 262 31.19 11.11 -1.07
N THR A 263 30.47 10.02 -1.39
CA THR A 263 29.43 10.01 -2.42
C THR A 263 28.05 10.10 -1.78
N THR A 264 27.32 11.16 -2.11
CA THR A 264 25.91 11.30 -1.77
C THR A 264 25.09 10.31 -2.59
N TYR A 265 24.35 9.43 -1.94
CA TYR A 265 23.25 8.75 -2.63
C TYR A 265 22.23 9.83 -3.02
N GLY A 266 22.13 10.07 -4.32
CA GLY A 266 21.12 10.90 -4.92
C GLY A 266 19.87 10.10 -5.20
N TYR A 267 18.87 10.81 -5.70
CA TYR A 267 17.64 10.22 -6.23
C TYR A 267 17.53 10.42 -7.74
N ASP A 268 18.35 11.30 -8.32
CA ASP A 268 18.35 11.60 -9.74
C ASP A 268 19.74 11.31 -10.33
N TYR A 269 19.81 10.24 -11.13
CA TYR A 269 21.00 9.86 -11.87
C TYR A 269 20.68 9.93 -13.37
N ASP A 270 21.69 10.18 -14.20
CA ASP A 270 21.49 10.13 -15.65
C ASP A 270 21.31 8.69 -16.14
N ASN A 271 22.00 7.75 -15.51
CA ASN A 271 22.01 6.35 -15.91
C ASN A 271 21.86 5.42 -14.70
N LEU A 272 21.20 4.30 -14.95
CA LEU A 272 21.16 3.13 -14.09
C LEU A 272 21.39 1.90 -14.97
N TYR A 273 22.05 0.87 -14.46
CA TYR A 273 22.38 -0.33 -15.20
C TYR A 273 21.95 -1.57 -14.43
N ILE A 274 21.59 -2.63 -15.15
CA ILE A 274 21.38 -3.97 -14.59
C ILE A 274 22.63 -4.84 -14.86
N VAL A 275 23.07 -5.57 -13.84
CA VAL A 275 24.23 -6.47 -13.88
C VAL A 275 23.90 -7.76 -13.16
N GLY A 276 24.26 -8.92 -13.71
CA GLY A 276 23.97 -10.20 -13.09
C GLY A 276 24.05 -11.37 -14.05
N GLY A 277 23.55 -12.51 -13.60
CA GLY A 277 23.34 -13.73 -14.38
C GLY A 277 21.85 -13.97 -14.62
N TYR A 278 21.22 -13.10 -15.40
CA TYR A 278 19.77 -13.10 -15.61
C TYR A 278 19.34 -13.63 -16.98
N ASN A 279 20.25 -13.78 -17.94
CA ASN A 279 20.05 -14.49 -19.20
C ASN A 279 21.40 -14.93 -19.80
N SER A 280 21.36 -15.60 -20.96
CA SER A 280 22.56 -16.11 -21.65
C SER A 280 23.18 -15.15 -22.68
N THR A 281 22.53 -14.02 -22.99
CA THR A 281 22.98 -13.10 -24.06
C THR A 281 23.79 -11.93 -23.54
N ASP A 282 23.53 -11.50 -22.30
CA ASP A 282 24.15 -10.34 -21.68
C ASP A 282 25.40 -10.73 -20.89
N PRO A 283 26.31 -9.76 -20.62
CA PRO A 283 27.51 -10.02 -19.84
C PRO A 283 27.22 -10.52 -18.42
N PHE A 284 27.69 -11.73 -18.10
CA PHE A 284 27.50 -12.38 -16.81
C PHE A 284 28.35 -11.71 -15.73
N TRP A 285 27.71 -11.01 -14.79
CA TRP A 285 28.36 -10.33 -13.66
C TRP A 285 29.52 -9.38 -14.04
N ASP A 286 29.45 -8.78 -15.22
CA ASP A 286 30.43 -7.81 -15.72
C ASP A 286 29.91 -6.37 -15.57
N ALA A 287 30.30 -5.71 -14.47
CA ALA A 287 29.89 -4.33 -14.20
C ALA A 287 30.39 -3.33 -15.24
N ALA A 288 31.53 -3.58 -15.91
CA ALA A 288 32.08 -2.67 -16.91
C ALA A 288 31.23 -2.63 -18.19
N ASN A 289 30.49 -3.70 -18.44
CA ASN A 289 29.60 -3.86 -19.60
C ASN A 289 28.14 -4.05 -19.19
N ALA A 290 27.75 -3.58 -17.99
CA ALA A 290 26.38 -3.66 -17.49
C ALA A 290 25.40 -2.96 -18.44
N VAL A 291 24.19 -3.49 -18.55
CA VAL A 291 23.20 -3.06 -19.55
C VAL A 291 22.44 -1.85 -19.03
N ALA A 292 22.39 -0.78 -19.83
CA ALA A 292 21.74 0.47 -19.46
C ALA A 292 20.20 0.32 -19.42
N MET A 293 19.59 0.88 -18.38
CA MET A 293 18.15 1.03 -18.25
C MET A 293 17.69 2.36 -18.89
N THR A 294 16.44 2.42 -19.31
CA THR A 294 15.80 3.65 -19.82
C THR A 294 15.29 4.49 -18.66
N LYS A 295 15.81 5.71 -18.49
CA LYS A 295 15.26 6.71 -17.57
C LYS A 295 13.88 7.19 -18.06
N LYS A 296 12.84 7.05 -17.24
CA LYS A 296 11.48 7.51 -17.55
C LYS A 296 11.19 8.89 -16.94
N SER A 297 11.69 9.13 -15.75
CA SER A 297 11.58 10.40 -15.03
C SER A 297 12.67 10.47 -13.95
N GLU A 298 12.68 11.54 -13.15
CA GLU A 298 13.59 11.69 -12.01
C GLU A 298 13.57 10.43 -11.12
N GLY A 299 14.69 9.72 -11.03
CA GLY A 299 14.83 8.53 -10.18
C GLY A 299 14.05 7.29 -10.59
N VAL A 300 13.39 7.28 -11.76
CA VAL A 300 12.62 6.12 -12.24
C VAL A 300 13.22 5.59 -13.54
N PHE A 301 13.57 4.31 -13.54
CA PHE A 301 14.21 3.62 -14.66
C PHE A 301 13.46 2.34 -14.98
N THR A 302 13.43 1.96 -16.25
CA THR A 302 12.86 0.69 -16.69
C THR A 302 13.73 -0.02 -17.71
N ILE A 303 13.63 -1.34 -17.77
CA ILE A 303 14.20 -2.15 -18.84
C ILE A 303 13.27 -3.33 -19.12
N GLU A 304 13.14 -3.67 -20.40
CA GLU A 304 12.54 -4.94 -20.81
C GLU A 304 13.66 -5.96 -20.97
N LYS A 305 13.57 -7.09 -20.26
CA LYS A 305 14.61 -8.12 -20.34
C LYS A 305 14.05 -9.51 -20.23
N GLU A 306 14.61 -10.43 -21.00
CA GLU A 306 14.43 -11.86 -20.74
C GLU A 306 15.10 -12.22 -19.41
N LEU A 307 14.34 -12.83 -18.52
CA LEU A 307 14.82 -13.38 -17.26
C LEU A 307 14.62 -14.90 -17.29
N GLN A 308 15.71 -15.63 -17.05
CA GLN A 308 15.68 -17.09 -16.89
C GLN A 308 15.23 -17.50 -15.48
N ASP A 309 14.80 -18.75 -15.32
CA ASP A 309 14.56 -19.34 -14.00
C ASP A 309 15.85 -19.35 -13.16
N GLY A 310 15.77 -18.94 -11.89
CA GLY A 310 16.93 -18.78 -11.00
C GLY A 310 17.83 -17.59 -11.36
N ALA A 311 17.31 -16.58 -12.06
CA ALA A 311 18.06 -15.36 -12.36
C ALA A 311 18.53 -14.65 -11.09
N GLU A 312 19.78 -14.18 -11.09
CA GLU A 312 20.31 -13.30 -10.04
C GLU A 312 20.87 -12.02 -10.63
N PHE A 313 20.53 -10.85 -10.08
CA PHE A 313 21.03 -9.57 -10.56
C PHE A 313 21.02 -8.46 -9.51
N LYS A 314 21.66 -7.34 -9.84
CA LYS A 314 21.71 -6.09 -9.09
C LYS A 314 21.58 -4.89 -10.03
N PHE A 315 21.42 -3.71 -9.45
CA PHE A 315 21.46 -2.45 -10.18
C PHE A 315 22.68 -1.64 -9.76
N ILE A 316 23.33 -0.98 -10.71
CA ILE A 316 24.49 -0.12 -10.45
C ILE A 316 24.30 1.24 -11.12
N GLY A 317 24.78 2.31 -10.47
CA GLY A 317 24.70 3.68 -10.99
C GLY A 317 25.94 4.08 -11.81
N GLN A 318 26.98 3.24 -11.78
CA GLN A 318 28.18 3.36 -12.60
C GLN A 318 28.52 2.01 -13.22
N GLN A 319 29.13 1.99 -14.41
CA GLN A 319 29.61 0.74 -15.04
C GLN A 319 30.93 0.26 -14.40
N SER A 320 30.88 0.05 -13.09
CA SER A 320 31.92 -0.54 -12.27
C SER A 320 31.32 -0.94 -10.92
N TRP A 321 31.96 -1.90 -10.24
CA TRP A 321 31.68 -2.12 -8.84
C TRP A 321 32.19 -0.92 -8.04
N GLY A 322 31.26 -0.23 -7.39
CA GLY A 322 31.50 1.05 -6.73
C GLY A 322 30.46 1.28 -5.66
N ASP A 323 30.22 2.53 -5.29
CA ASP A 323 29.31 2.85 -4.20
C ASP A 323 27.86 2.94 -4.63
N LEU A 324 27.56 3.26 -5.90
CA LEU A 324 26.19 3.23 -6.42
C LEU A 324 25.84 1.81 -6.84
N ASP A 325 25.46 1.00 -5.85
CA ASP A 325 25.07 -0.40 -6.01
C ASP A 325 23.81 -0.62 -5.17
N TRP A 326 22.76 -1.12 -5.83
CA TRP A 326 21.49 -1.44 -5.24
C TRP A 326 21.08 -2.89 -5.52
N GLY A 327 20.34 -3.47 -4.58
CA GLY A 327 19.83 -4.83 -4.69
C GLY A 327 18.67 -5.05 -3.72
N ASN A 328 18.35 -6.31 -3.47
CA ASN A 328 17.33 -6.69 -2.51
C ASN A 328 17.78 -6.33 -1.10
N ILE A 329 16.88 -5.79 -0.27
CA ILE A 329 17.20 -5.43 1.11
C ILE A 329 17.58 -6.63 1.97
N ALA A 330 18.57 -6.43 2.84
CA ALA A 330 19.10 -7.35 3.86
C ALA A 330 19.78 -8.62 3.34
N GLU A 331 19.08 -9.44 2.55
CA GLU A 331 19.55 -10.74 2.07
C GLU A 331 19.10 -11.00 0.62
N LYS A 332 19.55 -12.10 0.04
CA LYS A 332 19.12 -12.50 -1.31
C LYS A 332 17.61 -12.74 -1.35
N GLY A 333 16.95 -12.23 -2.37
CA GLY A 333 15.51 -12.44 -2.52
C GLY A 333 14.82 -11.49 -3.49
N GLN A 334 13.49 -11.49 -3.44
CA GLN A 334 12.65 -10.64 -4.30
C GLN A 334 11.62 -9.85 -3.46
N SER A 335 12.08 -9.11 -2.46
CA SER A 335 11.17 -8.35 -1.57
C SER A 335 10.46 -7.17 -2.26
N GLY A 336 10.94 -6.73 -3.43
CA GLY A 336 10.55 -5.47 -4.07
C GLY A 336 11.05 -4.21 -3.35
N ILE A 337 11.78 -4.37 -2.23
CA ILE A 337 12.37 -3.28 -1.47
C ILE A 337 13.85 -3.18 -1.82
N LEU A 338 14.24 -1.99 -2.29
CA LEU A 338 15.60 -1.71 -2.72
C LEU A 338 16.42 -1.20 -1.53
N ALA A 339 17.64 -1.69 -1.39
CA ALA A 339 18.60 -1.18 -0.41
C ALA A 339 19.94 -0.81 -1.07
N PRO A 340 20.69 0.11 -0.48
CA PRO A 340 21.99 0.53 -0.97
C PRO A 340 23.10 -0.47 -0.59
N LYS A 341 24.29 -0.28 -1.14
CA LYS A 341 25.48 -1.10 -0.88
C LYS A 341 25.73 -1.28 0.60
N GLY A 342 26.05 -2.51 1.00
CA GLY A 342 26.29 -2.89 2.39
C GLY A 342 25.02 -3.11 3.22
N LYS A 343 23.85 -2.85 2.64
CA LYS A 343 22.51 -3.12 3.20
C LYS A 343 21.65 -3.96 2.26
N ASN A 344 22.22 -4.38 1.14
CA ASN A 344 21.57 -5.17 0.10
C ASN A 344 22.32 -6.47 -0.20
N ASP A 345 21.65 -7.35 -0.92
CA ASP A 345 22.19 -8.52 -1.60
C ASP A 345 21.55 -8.66 -2.99
N ASN A 346 21.82 -9.76 -3.68
CA ASN A 346 21.30 -10.04 -5.02
C ASN A 346 19.77 -10.13 -5.03
N ILE A 347 19.18 -9.56 -6.07
CA ILE A 347 17.79 -9.83 -6.41
C ILE A 347 17.76 -11.19 -7.08
N THR A 348 16.94 -12.09 -6.56
CA THR A 348 16.71 -13.42 -7.14
C THR A 348 15.35 -13.43 -7.84
N PHE A 349 15.21 -14.19 -8.92
CA PHE A 349 13.97 -14.31 -9.66
C PHE A 349 13.79 -15.72 -10.21
N ASP A 350 12.73 -16.39 -9.75
CA ASP A 350 12.34 -17.75 -10.17
C ASP A 350 11.07 -17.65 -11.05
N GLY A 351 11.24 -17.18 -12.27
CA GLY A 351 10.16 -17.05 -13.25
C GLY A 351 10.40 -17.87 -14.52
N ALA A 352 9.40 -17.90 -15.40
CA ALA A 352 9.55 -18.54 -16.70
C ALA A 352 10.53 -17.76 -17.58
N ASP A 353 11.26 -18.47 -18.45
CA ASP A 353 12.11 -17.93 -19.52
C ASP A 353 11.28 -17.03 -20.47
N ALA A 354 11.08 -15.79 -20.05
CA ALA A 354 10.15 -14.84 -20.65
C ALA A 354 10.67 -13.40 -20.49
N VAL A 355 10.05 -12.47 -21.21
CA VAL A 355 10.38 -11.05 -21.12
C VAL A 355 9.61 -10.40 -19.98
N TYR A 356 10.32 -9.64 -19.15
CA TYR A 356 9.76 -8.88 -18.03
C TYR A 356 10.07 -7.40 -18.17
N ASN A 357 9.12 -6.58 -17.73
CA ASN A 357 9.32 -5.17 -17.45
C ASN A 357 9.87 -5.05 -16.03
N ILE A 358 11.12 -4.61 -15.92
CA ILE A 358 11.76 -4.33 -14.63
C ILE A 358 11.73 -2.82 -14.43
N THR A 359 11.18 -2.37 -13.32
CA THR A 359 11.15 -0.94 -12.95
C THR A 359 11.92 -0.73 -11.67
N VAL A 360 12.78 0.29 -11.62
CA VAL A 360 13.48 0.73 -10.42
C VAL A 360 13.06 2.15 -10.10
N ASN A 361 12.58 2.37 -8.88
CA ASN A 361 12.23 3.69 -8.38
C ASN A 361 13.09 4.03 -7.17
N LEU A 362 14.12 4.84 -7.40
CA LEU A 362 15.04 5.31 -6.38
C LEU A 362 14.37 6.31 -5.43
N ASN A 363 13.35 7.07 -5.85
CA ASN A 363 12.64 7.94 -4.90
C ASN A 363 11.89 7.12 -3.82
N ALA A 364 11.37 5.96 -4.22
CA ALA A 364 10.62 5.06 -3.34
C ALA A 364 11.48 3.99 -2.67
N GLY A 365 12.73 3.77 -3.13
CA GLY A 365 13.54 2.63 -2.72
C GLY A 365 12.84 1.30 -2.99
N THR A 366 12.40 1.12 -4.24
CA THR A 366 11.67 -0.07 -4.68
C THR A 366 12.13 -0.51 -6.06
N TYR A 367 11.86 -1.77 -6.36
CA TYR A 367 11.89 -2.31 -7.71
C TYR A 367 10.70 -3.23 -7.94
N THR A 368 10.24 -3.34 -9.18
CA THR A 368 9.20 -4.30 -9.61
C THR A 368 9.69 -5.11 -10.80
N ILE A 369 9.17 -6.32 -10.92
CA ILE A 369 9.42 -7.24 -12.03
C ILE A 369 8.05 -7.76 -12.45
N GLU A 370 7.60 -7.35 -13.62
CA GLU A 370 6.27 -7.66 -14.14
C GLU A 370 6.40 -8.36 -15.47
N ALA A 371 5.67 -9.45 -15.68
CA ALA A 371 5.69 -10.16 -16.96
C ALA A 371 5.25 -9.19 -18.07
N LYS A 372 6.02 -9.09 -19.15
CA LYS A 372 5.61 -8.32 -20.31
C LYS A 372 4.41 -9.02 -20.94
N PRO A 373 3.25 -8.35 -21.10
CA PRO A 373 2.11 -8.95 -21.77
C PRO A 373 2.48 -9.38 -23.19
N VAL A 374 2.05 -10.58 -23.57
CA VAL A 374 2.16 -11.10 -24.93
C VAL A 374 0.77 -11.14 -25.52
N TYR A 375 0.54 -10.31 -26.53
CA TYR A 375 -0.74 -10.24 -27.24
C TYR A 375 -0.70 -11.16 -28.48
N PRO A 376 -1.83 -11.76 -28.86
CA PRO A 376 -1.93 -12.48 -30.13
C PRO A 376 -1.67 -11.52 -31.31
N THR A 377 -1.13 -12.02 -32.42
CA THR A 377 -0.92 -11.20 -33.63
C THR A 377 -2.13 -11.15 -34.54
N GLU A 378 -3.10 -12.04 -34.32
CA GLU A 378 -4.34 -12.13 -35.08
C GLU A 378 -5.52 -12.24 -34.12
N LEU A 379 -6.67 -11.70 -34.55
CA LEU A 379 -7.92 -11.81 -33.83
C LEU A 379 -9.06 -11.96 -34.83
N TYR A 380 -10.06 -12.77 -34.49
CA TYR A 380 -11.19 -13.10 -35.33
C TYR A 380 -12.49 -12.96 -34.54
N MET A 381 -13.60 -12.70 -35.22
CA MET A 381 -14.95 -12.85 -34.67
C MET A 381 -15.75 -13.94 -35.39
N THR A 382 -16.70 -14.54 -34.69
CA THR A 382 -17.75 -15.39 -35.26
C THR A 382 -19.03 -15.20 -34.47
N GLY A 383 -20.19 -15.37 -35.11
CA GLY A 383 -21.46 -15.23 -34.44
C GLY A 383 -22.63 -15.20 -35.41
N ASN A 384 -23.81 -15.58 -34.92
CA ASN A 384 -25.03 -15.52 -35.73
C ASN A 384 -25.55 -14.10 -35.96
N GLY A 385 -25.01 -13.10 -35.24
CA GLY A 385 -25.38 -11.69 -35.39
C GLY A 385 -24.47 -10.86 -36.29
N VAL A 386 -23.35 -11.40 -36.78
CA VAL A 386 -22.32 -10.64 -37.51
C VAL A 386 -22.06 -11.20 -38.91
N GLY A 387 -21.50 -10.37 -39.79
CA GLY A 387 -20.99 -10.78 -41.11
C GLY A 387 -22.06 -11.17 -42.13
N PRO A 388 -21.68 -11.91 -43.18
CA PRO A 388 -22.61 -12.42 -44.19
C PRO A 388 -23.68 -13.35 -43.62
N ASP A 389 -24.75 -13.59 -44.39
CA ASP A 389 -25.90 -14.40 -43.94
C ASP A 389 -25.55 -15.84 -43.58
N ASP A 390 -24.47 -16.37 -44.17
CA ASP A 390 -23.99 -17.73 -43.92
C ASP A 390 -23.01 -17.85 -42.73
N GLU A 391 -22.66 -16.73 -42.06
CA GLU A 391 -21.88 -16.75 -40.82
C GLU A 391 -22.76 -17.17 -39.63
N ASN A 392 -22.38 -18.24 -38.94
CA ASN A 392 -23.13 -18.78 -37.81
C ASN A 392 -22.29 -19.67 -36.89
N TRP A 393 -21.40 -19.07 -36.09
CA TRP A 393 -20.59 -19.76 -35.07
C TRP A 393 -19.63 -20.84 -35.63
N ASP A 394 -19.31 -20.75 -36.92
CA ASP A 394 -18.58 -21.78 -37.66
C ASP A 394 -17.21 -21.32 -38.18
N TRP A 395 -16.84 -20.05 -37.91
CA TRP A 395 -15.58 -19.43 -38.34
C TRP A 395 -15.37 -19.43 -39.86
N LYS A 396 -16.43 -19.63 -40.66
CA LYS A 396 -16.33 -19.87 -42.10
C LYS A 396 -15.78 -18.66 -42.85
N ASN A 397 -16.28 -17.47 -42.53
CA ASN A 397 -15.89 -16.24 -43.23
C ASN A 397 -14.59 -15.63 -42.71
N LYS A 398 -14.00 -16.20 -41.65
CA LYS A 398 -12.77 -15.71 -41.00
C LYS A 398 -12.80 -14.19 -40.84
N LEU A 399 -13.81 -13.67 -40.13
CA LEU A 399 -14.00 -12.25 -39.90
C LEU A 399 -12.85 -11.69 -39.02
N GLN A 400 -11.69 -11.51 -39.63
CA GLN A 400 -10.46 -11.09 -38.97
C GLN A 400 -10.53 -9.60 -38.66
N PHE A 401 -10.06 -9.24 -37.48
CA PHE A 401 -9.80 -7.85 -37.11
C PHE A 401 -8.50 -7.36 -37.75
N VAL A 402 -8.42 -6.06 -37.95
CA VAL A 402 -7.21 -5.38 -38.39
C VAL A 402 -6.39 -5.01 -37.15
N PRO A 403 -5.14 -5.49 -37.00
CA PRO A 403 -4.26 -5.04 -35.93
C PRO A 403 -3.87 -3.57 -36.15
N VAL A 404 -3.77 -2.79 -35.07
CA VAL A 404 -3.35 -1.39 -35.15
C VAL A 404 -1.82 -1.31 -35.23
N HIS A 405 -1.31 -0.45 -36.10
CA HIS A 405 0.14 -0.30 -36.28
C HIS A 405 0.81 0.20 -35.00
N SER A 406 1.88 -0.47 -34.54
CA SER A 406 2.64 -0.15 -33.31
C SER A 406 1.86 -0.26 -31.99
N HIS A 407 0.66 -0.86 -32.01
CA HIS A 407 -0.18 -1.09 -30.83
C HIS A 407 -0.63 -2.57 -30.82
N PRO A 408 0.25 -3.50 -30.41
CA PRO A 408 0.00 -4.95 -30.51
C PRO A 408 -1.21 -5.46 -29.71
N GLU A 409 -1.68 -4.68 -28.75
CA GLU A 409 -2.86 -4.93 -27.92
C GLU A 409 -4.19 -4.51 -28.57
N LEU A 410 -4.14 -3.68 -29.62
CA LEU A 410 -5.33 -3.06 -30.23
C LEU A 410 -5.69 -3.69 -31.58
N PHE A 411 -6.99 -3.98 -31.73
CA PHE A 411 -7.59 -4.53 -32.94
C PHE A 411 -8.88 -3.79 -33.27
N TRP A 412 -9.17 -3.59 -34.56
CA TRP A 412 -10.42 -2.96 -34.99
C TRP A 412 -11.06 -3.68 -36.17
N LYS A 413 -12.38 -3.55 -36.33
CA LYS A 413 -13.10 -4.06 -37.50
C LYS A 413 -14.40 -3.30 -37.72
N ILE A 414 -14.64 -2.83 -38.95
CA ILE A 414 -15.99 -2.50 -39.41
C ILE A 414 -16.67 -3.79 -39.88
N VAL A 415 -17.83 -4.12 -39.31
CA VAL A 415 -18.57 -5.36 -39.59
C VAL A 415 -20.06 -5.09 -39.72
N TRP A 416 -20.73 -5.85 -40.60
CA TRP A 416 -22.19 -5.86 -40.67
C TRP A 416 -22.78 -6.59 -39.47
N MET A 417 -23.70 -5.96 -38.75
CA MET A 417 -24.46 -6.56 -37.65
C MET A 417 -25.94 -6.65 -38.02
N LYS A 418 -26.55 -7.83 -37.81
CA LYS A 418 -27.87 -8.23 -38.35
C LYS A 418 -29.08 -7.72 -37.55
N GLY A 419 -28.88 -6.77 -36.63
CA GLY A 419 -29.95 -6.25 -35.75
C GLY A 419 -30.43 -7.22 -34.66
N SER A 420 -29.89 -8.44 -34.62
CA SER A 420 -30.16 -9.46 -33.59
C SER A 420 -29.08 -10.54 -33.62
N GLY A 421 -28.98 -11.32 -32.55
CA GLY A 421 -27.96 -12.36 -32.40
C GLY A 421 -26.77 -11.90 -31.57
N ASN A 422 -25.72 -12.71 -31.55
CA ASN A 422 -24.53 -12.47 -30.75
C ASN A 422 -23.26 -12.88 -31.51
N PHE A 423 -22.11 -12.54 -30.95
CA PHE A 423 -20.79 -12.97 -31.43
C PHE A 423 -19.80 -13.17 -30.27
N LYS A 424 -18.70 -13.87 -30.57
CA LYS A 424 -17.49 -13.96 -29.74
C LYS A 424 -16.25 -13.70 -30.59
N CYS A 425 -15.13 -13.44 -29.92
CA CYS A 425 -13.82 -13.23 -30.52
C CYS A 425 -12.85 -14.33 -30.10
N ALA A 426 -11.85 -14.63 -30.93
CA ALA A 426 -10.77 -15.57 -30.59
C ALA A 426 -9.48 -15.23 -31.34
N PRO A 427 -8.30 -15.61 -30.82
CA PRO A 427 -7.01 -15.35 -31.47
C PRO A 427 -6.73 -16.22 -32.71
N GLN A 428 -7.64 -17.14 -33.04
CA GLN A 428 -7.62 -17.94 -34.26
C GLN A 428 -9.06 -18.28 -34.66
N PRO A 429 -9.35 -18.68 -35.92
CA PRO A 429 -10.69 -19.06 -36.36
C PRO A 429 -11.07 -20.47 -35.87
N ALA A 430 -11.04 -20.67 -34.56
CA ALA A 430 -11.38 -21.91 -33.87
C ALA A 430 -11.68 -21.66 -32.38
N TRP A 431 -12.48 -22.54 -31.78
CA TRP A 431 -12.86 -22.52 -30.37
C TRP A 431 -11.69 -22.89 -29.45
N SER A 432 -10.87 -21.90 -29.12
CA SER A 432 -9.81 -21.98 -28.10
C SER A 432 -9.42 -20.56 -27.68
N ASN A 433 -9.32 -20.30 -26.38
CA ASN A 433 -9.07 -18.94 -25.85
C ASN A 433 -10.07 -17.89 -26.38
N ASP A 434 -11.31 -18.31 -26.69
CA ASP A 434 -12.37 -17.42 -27.14
C ASP A 434 -12.94 -16.61 -25.98
N PHE A 435 -13.35 -15.39 -26.26
CA PHE A 435 -13.85 -14.45 -25.28
C PHE A 435 -15.03 -13.66 -25.84
N GLY A 436 -15.78 -13.06 -24.94
CA GLY A 436 -16.84 -12.11 -25.23
C GLY A 436 -16.87 -11.05 -24.14
N ARG A 437 -18.01 -10.84 -23.50
CA ARG A 437 -18.23 -9.82 -22.47
C ARG A 437 -18.39 -10.36 -21.05
N GLU A 438 -18.21 -9.46 -20.10
CA GLU A 438 -18.68 -9.53 -18.72
C GLU A 438 -19.57 -8.31 -18.45
N GLY A 439 -20.76 -8.53 -17.89
CA GLY A 439 -21.72 -7.47 -17.61
C GLY A 439 -22.28 -6.78 -18.87
N ASP A 440 -23.03 -5.70 -18.65
CA ASP A 440 -23.60 -4.86 -19.70
C ASP A 440 -22.65 -3.73 -20.10
N ALA A 441 -22.75 -3.28 -21.36
CA ALA A 441 -21.93 -2.19 -21.85
C ALA A 441 -22.28 -0.87 -21.15
N VAL A 442 -21.24 -0.06 -20.91
CA VAL A 442 -21.38 1.35 -20.54
C VAL A 442 -20.92 2.17 -21.73
N ASN A 443 -21.83 2.96 -22.32
CA ASN A 443 -21.56 3.78 -23.51
C ASN A 443 -20.98 2.98 -24.70
N GLY A 444 -21.48 1.77 -24.94
CA GLY A 444 -21.02 0.91 -26.04
C GLY A 444 -19.76 0.10 -25.73
N VAL A 445 -19.15 0.26 -24.54
CA VAL A 445 -17.94 -0.46 -24.14
C VAL A 445 -18.29 -1.57 -23.15
N TYR A 446 -17.96 -2.81 -23.53
CA TYR A 446 -18.05 -3.99 -22.67
C TYR A 446 -16.71 -4.27 -22.00
N THR A 447 -16.75 -4.75 -20.75
CA THR A 447 -15.61 -5.44 -20.15
C THR A 447 -15.45 -6.80 -20.81
N LYS A 448 -14.22 -7.20 -21.17
CA LYS A 448 -13.92 -8.49 -21.78
C LYS A 448 -14.15 -9.62 -20.77
N GLY A 449 -14.97 -10.60 -21.14
CA GLY A 449 -15.32 -11.76 -20.31
C GLY A 449 -15.59 -13.01 -21.12
N GLY A 450 -16.38 -13.94 -20.57
CA GLY A 450 -16.67 -15.24 -21.21
C GLY A 450 -17.99 -15.32 -21.98
N THR A 451 -18.91 -14.39 -21.77
CA THR A 451 -20.31 -14.45 -22.28
C THR A 451 -20.40 -13.90 -23.70
N ASP A 452 -21.31 -14.42 -24.52
CA ASP A 452 -21.56 -13.88 -25.86
C ASP A 452 -21.92 -12.39 -25.84
N ILE A 453 -21.45 -11.66 -26.85
CA ILE A 453 -21.68 -10.23 -27.01
C ILE A 453 -22.92 -10.02 -27.89
N PRO A 454 -23.99 -9.37 -27.39
CA PRO A 454 -25.16 -9.08 -28.21
C PRO A 454 -24.84 -7.97 -29.22
N VAL A 455 -25.35 -8.12 -30.44
CA VAL A 455 -25.29 -7.05 -31.42
C VAL A 455 -26.39 -6.00 -31.15
N PRO A 456 -26.22 -4.74 -31.60
CA PRO A 456 -27.26 -3.72 -31.54
C PRO A 456 -28.54 -4.16 -32.24
N SER A 457 -29.69 -3.61 -31.81
CA SER A 457 -31.00 -3.95 -32.38
C SER A 457 -31.24 -3.36 -33.77
N THR A 458 -30.44 -2.38 -34.16
CA THR A 458 -30.46 -1.78 -35.50
C THR A 458 -29.48 -2.54 -36.39
N GLU A 459 -29.97 -3.04 -37.52
CA GLU A 459 -29.11 -3.65 -38.53
C GLU A 459 -28.26 -2.59 -39.24
N GLY A 460 -26.98 -2.87 -39.47
CA GLY A 460 -26.08 -1.96 -40.17
C GLY A 460 -24.61 -2.27 -39.99
N TYR A 461 -23.74 -1.40 -40.52
CA TYR A 461 -22.32 -1.42 -40.19
C TYR A 461 -22.07 -0.86 -38.79
N TYR A 462 -21.18 -1.52 -38.06
CA TYR A 462 -20.65 -1.10 -36.77
C TYR A 462 -19.13 -1.25 -36.75
N MET A 463 -18.47 -0.37 -36.00
CA MET A 463 -17.08 -0.55 -35.61
C MET A 463 -17.01 -1.40 -34.33
N VAL A 464 -16.10 -2.36 -34.32
CA VAL A 464 -15.71 -3.09 -33.12
C VAL A 464 -14.24 -2.81 -32.84
N VAL A 465 -13.92 -2.34 -31.63
CA VAL A 465 -12.55 -2.16 -31.15
C VAL A 465 -12.32 -3.14 -30.00
N VAL A 466 -11.22 -3.88 -30.04
CA VAL A 466 -10.79 -4.76 -28.96
C VAL A 466 -9.46 -4.24 -28.42
N ASP A 467 -9.44 -3.96 -27.13
CA ASP A 467 -8.25 -3.55 -26.39
C ASP A 467 -7.92 -4.62 -25.35
N LEU A 468 -6.85 -5.36 -25.62
CA LEU A 468 -6.42 -6.49 -24.78
C LEU A 468 -5.66 -6.05 -23.54
N GLU A 469 -5.07 -4.84 -23.54
CA GLU A 469 -4.39 -4.28 -22.36
C GLU A 469 -5.42 -3.83 -21.33
N ASN A 470 -6.41 -3.06 -21.76
CA ASN A 470 -7.48 -2.56 -20.88
C ASN A 470 -8.63 -3.56 -20.68
N ASN A 471 -8.58 -4.72 -21.35
CA ASN A 471 -9.62 -5.76 -21.30
C ASN A 471 -11.01 -5.22 -21.68
N THR A 472 -11.12 -4.49 -22.80
CA THR A 472 -12.41 -3.91 -23.26
C THR A 472 -12.75 -4.30 -24.70
N ILE A 473 -14.05 -4.22 -25.00
CA ILE A 473 -14.61 -4.41 -26.34
C ILE A 473 -15.64 -3.32 -26.59
N GLU A 474 -15.37 -2.42 -27.52
CA GLU A 474 -16.30 -1.37 -27.93
C GLU A 474 -17.12 -1.80 -29.15
N ILE A 475 -18.41 -1.47 -29.15
CA ILE A 475 -19.26 -1.44 -30.35
C ILE A 475 -19.78 -0.02 -30.54
N ALA A 476 -19.40 0.60 -31.65
CA ALA A 476 -19.75 1.98 -31.98
C ALA A 476 -20.22 2.11 -33.43
N GLU A 477 -20.84 3.25 -33.76
CA GLU A 477 -21.07 3.62 -35.16
C GLU A 477 -19.72 3.75 -35.89
N PRO A 478 -19.60 3.25 -37.13
CA PRO A 478 -18.33 3.26 -37.83
C PRO A 478 -18.03 4.66 -38.35
N LYS A 479 -16.84 5.17 -38.03
CA LYS A 479 -16.32 6.40 -38.61
C LYS A 479 -15.18 6.08 -39.57
N VAL A 480 -15.29 6.57 -40.78
CA VAL A 480 -14.26 6.52 -41.81
C VAL A 480 -14.00 7.95 -42.27
N TYR A 481 -12.77 8.40 -42.18
CA TYR A 481 -12.37 9.74 -42.58
C TYR A 481 -11.40 9.68 -43.76
N GLY A 482 -11.51 10.67 -44.63
CA GLY A 482 -10.44 11.03 -45.55
C GLY A 482 -9.30 11.75 -44.84
N MET A 483 -8.11 11.74 -45.43
CA MET A 483 -6.94 12.46 -44.92
C MET A 483 -6.09 12.99 -46.07
N GLY A 484 -5.42 14.12 -45.85
CA GLY A 484 -4.49 14.75 -46.78
C GLY A 484 -5.16 15.70 -47.77
N ASN A 485 -4.37 16.18 -48.73
CA ASN A 485 -4.79 17.23 -49.67
C ASN A 485 -6.03 16.85 -50.51
N VAL A 486 -6.27 15.55 -50.72
CA VAL A 486 -7.48 15.04 -51.38
C VAL A 486 -8.74 15.52 -50.66
N PHE A 487 -8.70 15.59 -49.33
CA PHE A 487 -9.84 15.94 -48.49
C PHE A 487 -9.77 17.36 -47.92
N GLY A 488 -8.60 18.00 -47.98
CA GLY A 488 -8.45 19.44 -47.74
C GLY A 488 -7.44 19.79 -46.66
N GLY A 489 -6.84 18.80 -46.00
CA GLY A 489 -5.84 19.04 -44.96
C GLY A 489 -5.30 17.77 -44.33
N TRP A 490 -4.45 17.95 -43.33
CA TRP A 490 -3.85 16.86 -42.54
C TRP A 490 -4.35 16.82 -41.10
N ASP A 491 -5.46 17.50 -40.83
CA ASP A 491 -6.09 17.55 -39.52
C ASP A 491 -7.04 16.37 -39.36
N GLY A 492 -6.81 15.53 -38.36
CA GLY A 492 -7.65 14.36 -38.09
C GLY A 492 -9.02 14.72 -37.54
N GLY A 493 -10.02 13.97 -37.97
CA GLY A 493 -11.39 14.01 -37.42
C GLY A 493 -12.24 15.14 -37.97
N ASP A 494 -11.83 15.77 -39.08
CA ASP A 494 -12.62 16.83 -39.72
C ASP A 494 -13.98 16.28 -40.16
N PRO A 495 -15.11 16.82 -39.66
CA PRO A 495 -16.44 16.40 -40.08
C PRO A 495 -16.71 16.57 -41.58
N ALA A 496 -15.99 17.45 -42.29
CA ALA A 496 -16.09 17.60 -43.74
C ALA A 496 -15.53 16.40 -44.51
N ASP A 497 -14.62 15.65 -43.88
CA ASP A 497 -13.89 14.53 -44.46
C ASP A 497 -14.49 13.17 -44.05
N LEU A 498 -15.55 13.20 -43.24
CA LEU A 498 -16.26 12.01 -42.78
C LEU A 498 -17.09 11.38 -43.90
N PHE A 499 -16.91 10.09 -44.09
CA PHE A 499 -17.71 9.30 -45.01
C PHE A 499 -19.08 8.99 -44.40
N THR A 500 -20.09 8.97 -45.26
CA THR A 500 -21.47 8.66 -44.90
C THR A 500 -21.72 7.15 -44.94
N VAL A 501 -22.33 6.62 -43.88
CA VAL A 501 -22.76 5.22 -43.79
C VAL A 501 -24.14 5.06 -44.43
N ASP A 502 -24.21 4.30 -45.53
CA ASP A 502 -25.43 3.94 -46.23
C ASP A 502 -25.73 2.45 -46.03
N ASN A 503 -26.37 2.14 -44.90
CA ASN A 503 -26.75 0.77 -44.54
C ASN A 503 -27.74 0.16 -45.54
N ALA A 504 -28.58 0.94 -46.21
CA ALA A 504 -29.55 0.41 -47.18
C ALA A 504 -28.85 -0.23 -48.39
N ASN A 505 -27.73 0.36 -48.82
CA ASN A 505 -26.91 -0.16 -49.92
C ASN A 505 -25.66 -0.93 -49.44
N LYS A 506 -25.48 -1.08 -48.13
CA LYS A 506 -24.31 -1.72 -47.51
C LYS A 506 -22.99 -1.11 -47.99
N VAL A 507 -22.94 0.22 -48.11
CA VAL A 507 -21.73 0.96 -48.47
C VAL A 507 -21.45 2.09 -47.48
N ILE A 508 -20.17 2.42 -47.31
CA ILE A 508 -19.70 3.65 -46.68
C ILE A 508 -19.04 4.47 -47.79
N LYS A 509 -19.51 5.70 -48.01
CA LYS A 509 -19.13 6.50 -49.18
C LYS A 509 -18.79 7.94 -48.82
N PHE A 510 -17.91 8.54 -49.60
CA PHE A 510 -17.64 9.97 -49.47
C PHE A 510 -18.68 10.74 -50.29
N ASP A 511 -19.50 11.55 -49.62
CA ASP A 511 -20.50 12.40 -50.29
C ASP A 511 -19.96 13.80 -50.65
N GLY A 512 -18.72 14.12 -50.24
CA GLY A 512 -18.02 15.33 -50.61
C GLY A 512 -17.40 15.26 -52.01
N VAL A 513 -16.66 16.31 -52.38
CA VAL A 513 -15.93 16.39 -53.66
C VAL A 513 -14.44 16.26 -53.35
N PRO A 514 -13.78 15.13 -53.65
CA PRO A 514 -12.34 15.02 -53.45
C PRO A 514 -11.61 15.96 -54.39
N ASN A 515 -10.40 16.37 -54.02
CA ASN A 515 -9.44 17.06 -54.88
C ASN A 515 -8.50 16.06 -55.57
N ASP A 516 -7.76 16.52 -56.58
CA ASP A 516 -6.68 15.74 -57.19
C ASP A 516 -5.59 15.40 -56.15
N GLY A 517 -5.21 14.13 -56.02
CA GLY A 517 -4.08 13.74 -55.19
C GLY A 517 -4.08 12.29 -54.70
N GLU A 518 -3.14 11.99 -53.80
CA GLU A 518 -2.99 10.66 -53.21
C GLU A 518 -4.03 10.41 -52.13
N LEU A 519 -4.85 9.38 -52.34
CA LEU A 519 -5.91 8.96 -51.42
C LEU A 519 -5.33 8.42 -50.11
N ARG A 520 -5.84 8.91 -48.98
CA ARG A 520 -5.62 8.36 -47.64
C ARG A 520 -6.95 8.30 -46.92
N MET A 521 -7.23 7.18 -46.27
CA MET A 521 -8.44 6.98 -45.48
C MET A 521 -8.08 6.22 -44.21
N TYR A 522 -8.81 6.49 -43.13
CA TYR A 522 -8.59 5.83 -41.86
C TYR A 522 -9.88 5.71 -41.07
N VAL A 523 -9.85 4.88 -40.02
CA VAL A 523 -10.98 4.74 -39.10
C VAL A 523 -10.73 5.45 -37.77
N ASP A 524 -11.82 5.83 -37.11
CA ASP A 524 -11.79 6.42 -35.76
C ASP A 524 -12.87 5.77 -34.87
N ALA A 525 -12.58 5.68 -33.58
CA ALA A 525 -13.54 5.27 -32.56
C ALA A 525 -13.12 5.78 -31.17
N PRO A 526 -14.07 6.00 -30.24
CA PRO A 526 -13.79 6.53 -28.91
C PRO A 526 -12.70 5.79 -28.13
N THR A 527 -12.61 4.45 -28.23
CA THR A 527 -11.58 3.65 -27.55
C THR A 527 -10.40 3.28 -28.44
N LEU A 528 -10.42 3.64 -29.73
CA LEU A 528 -9.30 3.40 -30.65
C LEU A 528 -8.22 4.47 -30.45
N ASN A 529 -7.41 4.29 -29.41
CA ASN A 529 -6.40 5.25 -29.01
C ASN A 529 -5.11 5.15 -29.84
N CYS A 530 -5.15 5.64 -31.08
CA CYS A 530 -3.99 5.68 -31.97
C CYS A 530 -4.00 6.90 -32.90
N ASP A 531 -2.84 7.23 -33.49
CA ASP A 531 -2.77 8.20 -34.57
C ASP A 531 -3.49 7.67 -35.83
N TRP A 532 -4.07 8.57 -36.62
CA TRP A 532 -4.87 8.22 -37.80
C TRP A 532 -4.18 7.23 -38.76
N TRP A 533 -2.87 7.37 -38.97
CA TRP A 533 -2.11 6.54 -39.91
C TRP A 533 -1.91 5.11 -39.38
N GLN A 534 -2.10 4.87 -38.08
CA GLN A 534 -1.95 3.56 -37.47
C GLN A 534 -3.16 2.65 -37.71
N ALA A 535 -4.29 3.24 -38.12
CA ALA A 535 -5.53 2.54 -38.48
C ALA A 535 -6.00 2.94 -39.90
N GLU A 536 -5.06 3.17 -40.81
CA GLU A 536 -5.35 3.56 -42.19
C GLU A 536 -5.55 2.36 -43.15
N PHE A 537 -6.17 2.66 -44.28
CA PHE A 537 -6.38 1.73 -45.38
C PHE A 537 -6.56 2.47 -46.71
N ILE A 538 -6.56 1.73 -47.82
CA ILE A 538 -6.71 2.27 -49.17
C ILE A 538 -7.56 1.32 -50.04
N VAL A 539 -7.86 1.71 -51.27
CA VAL A 539 -8.49 0.85 -52.29
C VAL A 539 -7.47 0.46 -53.35
N LEU A 540 -7.09 -0.81 -53.44
CA LEU A 540 -6.19 -1.35 -54.47
C LEU A 540 -6.90 -2.46 -55.24
N ASP A 541 -6.79 -2.45 -56.56
CA ASP A 541 -7.38 -3.48 -57.44
C ASP A 541 -8.87 -3.76 -57.17
N GLY A 542 -9.63 -2.74 -56.75
CA GLY A 542 -11.05 -2.83 -56.43
C GLY A 542 -11.37 -3.42 -55.04
N MET A 543 -10.36 -3.57 -54.18
CA MET A 543 -10.48 -4.14 -52.83
C MET A 543 -10.00 -3.14 -51.78
N ILE A 544 -10.58 -3.21 -50.58
CA ILE A 544 -10.13 -2.49 -49.40
C ILE A 544 -8.88 -3.21 -48.87
N GLU A 545 -7.76 -2.51 -48.84
CA GLU A 545 -6.49 -3.01 -48.35
C GLU A 545 -6.10 -2.24 -47.09
N PHE A 546 -5.95 -2.95 -45.97
CA PHE A 546 -5.59 -2.36 -44.69
C PHE A 546 -4.08 -2.26 -44.54
N ARG A 547 -3.59 -1.17 -43.95
CA ARG A 547 -2.17 -1.06 -43.59
C ARG A 547 -1.77 -2.11 -42.57
N GLY A 548 -2.60 -2.30 -41.54
CA GLY A 548 -2.31 -3.18 -40.41
C GLY A 548 -0.97 -2.83 -39.76
N THR A 549 -0.14 -3.84 -39.51
CA THR A 549 1.23 -3.67 -38.99
C THR A 549 2.29 -3.39 -40.06
N GLY A 550 1.88 -3.15 -41.31
CA GLY A 550 2.76 -2.92 -42.45
C GLY A 550 3.25 -1.48 -42.59
N GLY A 551 4.27 -1.28 -43.43
CA GLY A 551 4.73 0.05 -43.81
C GLY A 551 3.74 0.80 -44.73
N ASP A 552 4.20 1.90 -45.30
CA ASP A 552 3.39 2.69 -46.25
C ASP A 552 2.86 1.83 -47.41
N GLN A 553 1.56 1.92 -47.64
CA GLN A 553 0.86 1.20 -48.71
C GLN A 553 1.15 1.82 -50.08
N THR A 554 1.00 1.02 -51.15
CA THR A 554 1.03 1.53 -52.52
C THR A 554 -0.02 2.65 -52.68
N ARG A 555 0.41 3.79 -53.23
CA ARG A 555 -0.42 5.00 -53.34
C ARG A 555 -1.37 4.91 -54.52
N VAL A 556 -2.56 5.49 -54.33
CA VAL A 556 -3.63 5.56 -55.33
C VAL A 556 -4.00 7.03 -55.49
N ASN A 557 -4.03 7.51 -56.72
CA ASN A 557 -4.45 8.87 -57.01
C ASN A 557 -5.94 8.90 -57.33
N VAL A 558 -6.64 9.89 -56.79
CA VAL A 558 -8.00 10.26 -57.19
C VAL A 558 -7.97 11.58 -57.95
N THR A 559 -8.93 11.74 -58.85
CA THR A 559 -9.19 12.97 -59.59
C THR A 559 -10.32 13.74 -58.91
N ALA A 560 -10.33 15.06 -59.07
CA ALA A 560 -11.34 15.91 -58.50
C ALA A 560 -12.75 15.48 -58.94
N GLY A 561 -13.62 15.21 -57.96
CA GLY A 561 -14.99 14.74 -58.18
C GLY A 561 -15.18 13.23 -58.32
N ASP A 562 -14.13 12.42 -58.21
CA ASP A 562 -14.26 10.95 -58.16
C ASP A 562 -15.20 10.50 -57.03
N ASN A 563 -16.00 9.47 -57.30
CA ASN A 563 -16.84 8.83 -56.28
C ASN A 563 -16.03 7.74 -55.58
N ILE A 564 -15.98 7.79 -54.25
CA ILE A 564 -15.30 6.80 -53.40
C ILE A 564 -16.34 6.05 -52.58
N SER A 565 -16.37 4.72 -52.69
CA SER A 565 -17.29 3.87 -51.92
C SER A 565 -16.62 2.57 -51.45
N LEU A 566 -17.01 2.14 -50.26
CA LEU A 566 -16.40 1.05 -49.51
C LEU A 566 -17.49 0.08 -49.06
N ASN A 567 -17.31 -1.21 -49.33
CA ASN A 567 -18.20 -2.27 -48.86
C ASN A 567 -17.41 -3.20 -47.94
N PHE A 568 -17.47 -2.96 -46.63
CA PHE A 568 -16.75 -3.75 -45.63
C PHE A 568 -17.31 -5.17 -45.46
N LEU A 569 -18.53 -5.45 -45.94
CA LEU A 569 -19.09 -6.80 -45.93
C LEU A 569 -18.45 -7.71 -46.99
N THR A 570 -18.18 -7.17 -48.19
CA THR A 570 -17.54 -7.93 -49.29
C THR A 570 -16.03 -7.69 -49.38
N GLY A 571 -15.53 -6.64 -48.73
CA GLY A 571 -14.16 -6.14 -48.87
C GLY A 571 -13.93 -5.31 -50.13
N ALA A 572 -14.97 -5.02 -50.93
CA ALA A 572 -14.80 -4.27 -52.18
C ALA A 572 -14.64 -2.76 -51.92
N GLY A 573 -13.76 -2.12 -52.69
CA GLY A 573 -13.60 -0.67 -52.73
C GLY A 573 -13.72 -0.17 -54.17
N SER A 574 -14.36 0.97 -54.37
CA SER A 574 -14.60 1.52 -55.71
C SER A 574 -14.25 3.00 -55.76
N ILE A 575 -13.46 3.36 -56.77
CA ILE A 575 -13.13 4.73 -57.17
C ILE A 575 -13.56 4.87 -58.64
N THR A 576 -14.56 5.71 -58.90
CA THR A 576 -15.09 5.91 -60.25
C THR A 576 -15.23 7.37 -60.57
N THR A 577 -14.77 7.78 -61.76
CA THR A 577 -15.04 9.10 -62.32
C THR A 577 -16.55 9.34 -62.46
N PRO A 578 -17.03 10.54 -62.12
CA PRO A 578 -18.46 10.90 -62.14
C PRO A 578 -19.08 10.93 -63.54
#